data_AF-A0A668AHP4-F1
#
_entry.id   AF-A0A668AHP4-F1
#
_cell.length_a   1.000
_cell.length_b   1.000
_cell.length_c   1.000
_cell.angle_alpha   90.00
_cell.angle_beta   90.00
_cell.angle_gamma   90.00
#
_symmetry.space_group_name_H-M   'P 1'
#
loop_
_entity.id
_entity.type
_entity.pdbx_description
1 polymer ?
#
loop_
_entity_poly.entity_id
_entity_poly.type
_entity_poly.pdbx_seq_one_letter_code
_entity_poly.pdbx_strand_id
1 'polypeptide(L)'
;KPSETPDLSTPSVPPSENSTEATSSAPPNPCTSNPCGSGSTCEARYNNTHICLCLAGQIYGNGICSPAKVFPGNLDTDIPYDSKMENMKSKEFQEAADKITDSVSNHITPLFSCNGVAVFALVSASVENIYELQSDITEEKITENIKNKVPGATFNDCPLLVPSFIATDLCDSNACDSNTTTCEARSGDFNCTCKKGYVKSTYSTRICTGKCNSWELVLVIVGSVLGGLLLITLIALPLVMRK
;
A
#
# COMPACT_ATOMS: atom_id res chain seq x y z
N LYS A 1 59.78 31.92 59.95
CA LYS A 1 59.06 33.18 59.65
C LYS A 1 59.61 33.71 58.33
N PRO A 2 58.81 33.90 57.24
CA PRO A 2 57.45 33.43 56.87
C PRO A 2 57.52 32.40 55.71
N SER A 3 56.48 31.85 55.08
CA SER A 3 55.08 31.46 55.39
C SER A 3 54.54 30.71 54.15
N GLU A 4 53.84 29.57 54.39
CA GLU A 4 52.72 28.93 53.64
C GLU A 4 52.80 28.68 52.11
N THR A 5 52.33 27.56 51.54
CA THR A 5 51.15 26.73 51.89
C THR A 5 51.32 25.28 51.35
N PRO A 6 50.84 24.22 52.04
CA PRO A 6 50.84 22.83 51.55
C PRO A 6 49.57 22.47 50.76
N ASP A 7 49.76 21.69 49.70
CA ASP A 7 48.74 21.13 48.79
C ASP A 7 47.75 20.21 49.53
N LEU A 8 46.45 20.47 49.38
CA LEU A 8 45.37 19.75 50.08
C LEU A 8 44.76 18.69 49.15
N SER A 9 45.03 17.42 49.47
CA SER A 9 44.46 16.25 48.80
C SER A 9 42.94 16.16 49.02
N THR A 10 42.17 15.97 47.94
CA THR A 10 40.72 15.66 48.00
C THR A 10 40.50 14.18 47.60
N PRO A 11 39.67 13.40 48.33
CA PRO A 11 39.44 11.98 48.05
C PRO A 11 38.41 11.74 46.93
N SER A 12 38.69 10.75 46.07
CA SER A 12 37.78 10.25 45.03
C SER A 12 36.47 9.70 45.59
N VAL A 13 35.34 10.14 45.04
CA VAL A 13 34.00 9.57 45.25
C VAL A 13 33.60 8.79 43.97
N PRO A 14 33.12 7.53 44.08
CA PRO A 14 32.74 6.73 42.91
C PRO A 14 31.41 7.20 42.28
N PRO A 15 31.18 7.00 40.97
CA PRO A 15 29.93 7.37 40.33
C PRO A 15 28.80 6.43 40.76
N SER A 16 27.68 7.03 41.14
CA SER A 16 26.46 6.35 41.58
C SER A 16 25.73 5.73 40.38
N GLU A 17 25.51 4.42 40.43
CA GLU A 17 24.62 3.67 39.55
C GLU A 17 23.18 4.09 39.81
N ASN A 18 22.58 4.83 38.87
CA ASN A 18 21.13 4.97 38.81
C ASN A 18 20.60 4.01 37.72
N SER A 19 20.33 2.78 38.15
CA SER A 19 19.66 1.75 37.37
C SER A 19 18.25 2.25 37.01
N THR A 20 18.06 2.60 35.73
CA THR A 20 16.72 2.83 35.20
C THR A 20 16.19 1.49 34.73
N GLU A 21 15.22 1.01 35.49
CA GLU A 21 14.44 -0.20 35.28
C GLU A 21 14.00 -0.33 33.82
N ALA A 22 14.45 -1.39 33.15
CA ALA A 22 14.09 -1.70 31.77
C ALA A 22 12.60 -2.06 31.72
N THR A 23 11.75 -1.06 31.44
CA THR A 23 10.42 -1.30 30.91
C THR A 23 10.56 -2.25 29.73
N SER A 24 9.94 -3.43 29.81
CA SER A 24 9.84 -4.37 28.69
C SER A 24 9.12 -3.64 27.54
N SER A 25 9.90 -3.01 26.66
CA SER A 25 9.38 -2.42 25.44
C SER A 25 8.87 -3.58 24.59
N ALA A 26 7.65 -3.44 24.08
CA ALA A 26 7.20 -4.23 22.95
C ALA A 26 8.34 -4.33 21.91
N PRO A 27 8.47 -5.45 21.18
CA PRO A 27 9.51 -5.61 20.18
C PRO A 27 9.57 -4.36 19.30
N PRO A 28 10.78 -3.84 18.99
CA PRO A 28 10.91 -2.63 18.18
C PRO A 28 10.06 -2.75 16.90
N ASN A 29 9.34 -1.70 16.52
CA ASN A 29 8.64 -1.73 15.23
C ASN A 29 9.68 -1.53 14.12
N PRO A 30 9.84 -2.47 13.17
CA PRO A 30 10.88 -2.41 12.15
C PRO A 30 10.69 -1.26 11.15
N CYS A 31 9.49 -0.68 11.09
CA CYS A 31 9.21 0.49 10.26
C CYS A 31 9.60 1.83 10.90
N THR A 32 10.00 1.86 12.17
CA THR A 32 10.31 3.12 12.89
C THR A 32 11.47 3.88 12.26
N SER A 33 12.45 3.18 11.70
CA SER A 33 13.62 3.77 11.04
C SER A 33 13.36 4.16 9.58
N ASN A 34 12.12 4.05 9.09
CA ASN A 34 11.75 4.24 7.67
C ASN A 34 12.69 3.49 6.72
N PRO A 35 12.77 2.14 6.83
CA PRO A 35 13.71 1.35 6.03
C PRO A 35 13.35 1.29 4.54
N CYS A 36 12.10 1.64 4.19
CA CYS A 36 11.60 1.62 2.83
C CYS A 36 11.86 2.95 2.10
N GLY A 37 12.35 2.89 0.87
CA GLY A 37 12.71 4.08 0.11
C GLY A 37 11.52 4.82 -0.51
N SER A 38 11.82 5.85 -1.29
CA SER A 38 10.82 6.78 -1.83
C SER A 38 9.72 6.07 -2.64
N GLY A 39 8.47 6.49 -2.40
CA GLY A 39 7.29 5.97 -3.11
C GLY A 39 6.74 4.65 -2.58
N SER A 40 7.31 4.12 -1.49
CA SER A 40 6.86 2.88 -0.84
C SER A 40 6.35 3.12 0.58
N THR A 41 5.53 2.21 1.09
CA THR A 41 5.03 2.20 2.46
C THR A 41 5.61 1.01 3.21
N CYS A 42 6.18 1.25 4.40
CA CYS A 42 6.66 0.17 5.25
C CYS A 42 5.53 -0.47 6.02
N GLU A 43 5.45 -1.80 5.97
CA GLU A 43 4.54 -2.59 6.79
C GLU A 43 5.33 -3.60 7.63
N ALA A 44 5.13 -3.55 8.95
CA ALA A 44 5.78 -4.45 9.89
C ALA A 44 5.19 -5.87 9.80
N ARG A 45 6.06 -6.86 9.90
CA ARG A 45 5.76 -8.30 9.80
C ARG A 45 6.22 -9.05 11.04
N TYR A 46 5.95 -10.34 11.08
CA TYR A 46 6.34 -11.20 12.20
C TYR A 46 7.87 -11.21 12.39
N ASN A 47 8.32 -11.46 13.62
CA ASN A 47 9.74 -11.53 14.01
C ASN A 47 10.56 -10.27 13.69
N ASN A 48 9.97 -9.07 13.87
CA ASN A 48 10.64 -7.79 13.62
C ASN A 48 11.16 -7.63 12.17
N THR A 49 10.50 -8.29 11.22
CA THR A 49 10.75 -8.13 9.78
C THR A 49 9.80 -7.09 9.19
N HIS A 50 10.06 -6.62 7.97
CA HIS A 50 9.18 -5.68 7.28
C HIS A 50 9.10 -6.00 5.80
N ILE A 51 8.04 -5.51 5.16
CA ILE A 51 7.90 -5.46 3.71
C ILE A 51 7.70 -4.01 3.27
N CYS A 52 8.19 -3.67 2.09
CA CYS A 52 7.96 -2.38 1.47
C CYS A 52 6.92 -2.55 0.36
N LEU A 53 5.78 -1.91 0.53
CA LEU A 53 4.65 -1.97 -0.40
C LEU A 53 4.69 -0.79 -1.37
N CYS A 54 4.42 -1.07 -2.63
CA CYS A 54 4.25 -0.05 -3.67
C CYS A 54 2.77 0.17 -3.99
N LEU A 55 2.47 1.23 -4.74
CA LEU A 55 1.14 1.43 -5.30
C LEU A 55 0.86 0.39 -6.38
N ALA A 56 -0.42 0.02 -6.56
CA ALA A 56 -0.85 -0.95 -7.56
C ALA A 56 -0.24 -0.71 -8.95
N GLY A 57 0.29 -1.75 -9.60
CA GLY A 57 1.01 -1.64 -10.88
C GLY A 57 2.50 -1.28 -10.74
N GLN A 58 3.09 -1.47 -9.56
CA GLN A 58 4.51 -1.23 -9.31
C GLN A 58 5.15 -2.38 -8.52
N ILE A 59 6.45 -2.54 -8.67
CA ILE A 59 7.27 -3.47 -7.91
C ILE A 59 8.31 -2.71 -7.07
N TYR A 60 8.53 -3.18 -5.85
CA TYR A 60 9.61 -2.67 -5.00
C TYR A 60 10.92 -3.39 -5.34
N GLY A 61 11.96 -2.65 -5.69
CA GLY A 61 13.29 -3.20 -5.94
C GLY A 61 14.35 -2.13 -5.81
N ASN A 62 15.54 -2.49 -5.31
CA ASN A 62 16.67 -1.54 -5.14
C ASN A 62 16.30 -0.26 -4.37
N GLY A 63 15.39 -0.35 -3.41
CA GLY A 63 14.97 0.79 -2.58
C GLY A 63 13.96 1.74 -3.25
N ILE A 64 13.38 1.40 -4.40
CA ILE A 64 12.43 2.27 -5.10
C ILE A 64 11.28 1.47 -5.73
N CYS A 65 10.09 2.07 -5.77
CA CYS A 65 8.96 1.53 -6.53
C CYS A 65 9.09 1.89 -8.01
N SER A 66 9.14 0.87 -8.87
CA SER A 66 9.20 1.02 -10.33
C SER A 66 7.92 0.48 -10.96
N PRO A 67 7.41 1.08 -12.05
CA PRO A 67 6.24 0.53 -12.75
C PRO A 67 6.54 -0.90 -13.23
N ALA A 68 5.51 -1.75 -13.18
CA ALA A 68 5.60 -3.16 -13.55
C ALA A 68 4.29 -3.63 -14.17
N LYS A 69 4.32 -4.75 -14.88
CA LYS A 69 3.10 -5.44 -15.27
C LYS A 69 2.60 -6.27 -14.09
N VAL A 70 1.42 -5.97 -13.57
CA VAL A 70 0.86 -6.61 -12.37
C VAL A 70 -0.48 -7.25 -12.69
N PHE A 71 -0.59 -8.55 -12.44
CA PHE A 71 -1.80 -9.34 -12.65
C PHE A 71 -2.28 -9.86 -11.30
N PRO A 72 -3.21 -9.14 -10.64
CA PRO A 72 -3.76 -9.57 -9.38
C PRO A 72 -4.76 -10.70 -9.60
N GLY A 73 -4.89 -11.56 -8.60
CA GLY A 73 -5.96 -12.54 -8.56
C GLY A 73 -6.08 -13.19 -7.21
N ASN A 74 -7.21 -13.86 -7.01
CA ASN A 74 -7.48 -14.63 -5.81
C ASN A 74 -7.14 -16.09 -6.08
N LEU A 75 -6.44 -16.70 -5.14
CA LEU A 75 -6.03 -18.09 -5.17
C LEU A 75 -6.63 -18.80 -3.96
N ASP A 76 -7.54 -19.73 -4.21
CA ASP A 76 -7.97 -20.65 -3.16
C ASP A 76 -6.85 -21.63 -2.85
N THR A 77 -6.59 -21.96 -1.59
CA THR A 77 -5.43 -22.77 -1.17
C THR A 77 -5.85 -23.99 -0.37
N ASP A 78 -4.95 -24.96 -0.24
CA ASP A 78 -5.11 -26.13 0.65
C ASP A 78 -4.75 -25.81 2.12
N ILE A 79 -4.39 -24.55 2.41
CA ILE A 79 -3.93 -24.14 3.73
C ILE A 79 -5.15 -24.02 4.65
N PRO A 80 -5.18 -24.76 5.78
CA PRO A 80 -6.24 -24.63 6.75
C PRO A 80 -6.17 -23.23 7.38
N TYR A 81 -7.32 -22.57 7.45
CA TYR A 81 -7.44 -21.26 8.07
C TYR A 81 -7.20 -21.34 9.58
N ASP A 82 -6.33 -20.46 10.08
CA ASP A 82 -6.17 -20.16 11.49
C ASP A 82 -6.63 -18.72 11.75
N SER A 83 -7.45 -18.51 12.78
CA SER A 83 -7.93 -17.18 13.19
C SER A 83 -6.81 -16.13 13.36
N LYS A 84 -5.60 -16.54 13.74
CA LYS A 84 -4.46 -15.63 13.90
C LYS A 84 -3.95 -15.09 12.56
N MET A 85 -4.28 -15.74 11.44
CA MET A 85 -3.97 -15.25 10.09
C MET A 85 -4.69 -13.93 9.79
N GLU A 86 -5.73 -13.54 10.53
CA GLU A 86 -6.32 -12.20 10.42
C GLU A 86 -5.32 -11.08 10.77
N ASN A 87 -4.30 -11.40 11.57
CA ASN A 87 -3.23 -10.48 11.91
C ASN A 87 -2.00 -10.73 11.02
N MET A 88 -1.70 -9.78 10.14
CA MET A 88 -0.54 -9.83 9.21
C MET A 88 0.83 -9.86 9.91
N LYS A 89 0.87 -9.61 11.23
CA LYS A 89 2.06 -9.70 12.09
C LYS A 89 2.16 -11.02 12.86
N SER A 90 1.21 -11.92 12.68
CA SER A 90 1.24 -13.25 13.28
C SER A 90 2.23 -14.15 12.56
N LYS A 91 2.69 -15.18 13.27
CA LYS A 91 3.53 -16.23 12.70
C LYS A 91 2.74 -17.02 11.65
N GLU A 92 1.49 -17.32 11.96
CA GLU A 92 0.58 -18.11 11.15
C GLU A 92 0.30 -17.45 9.79
N PHE A 93 0.10 -16.13 9.76
CA PHE A 93 -0.01 -15.39 8.50
C PHE A 93 1.28 -15.47 7.67
N GLN A 94 2.44 -15.27 8.31
CA GLN A 94 3.73 -15.30 7.60
C GLN A 94 4.01 -16.69 7.01
N GLU A 95 3.86 -17.75 7.79
CA GLU A 95 4.09 -19.12 7.32
C GLU A 95 3.14 -19.50 6.17
N ALA A 96 1.88 -19.07 6.23
CA ALA A 96 0.93 -19.28 5.14
C ALA A 96 1.33 -18.49 3.87
N ALA A 97 1.68 -17.21 4.02
CA ALA A 97 2.13 -16.36 2.92
C ALA A 97 3.41 -16.88 2.27
N ASP A 98 4.37 -17.36 3.07
CA ASP A 98 5.62 -17.96 2.58
C ASP A 98 5.32 -19.26 1.82
N LYS A 99 4.46 -20.15 2.34
CA LYS A 99 4.05 -21.39 1.64
C LYS A 99 3.37 -21.08 0.30
N ILE A 100 2.50 -20.07 0.25
CA ILE A 100 1.83 -19.64 -0.98
C ILE A 100 2.86 -19.07 -1.97
N THR A 101 3.73 -18.19 -1.50
CA THR A 101 4.78 -17.55 -2.32
C THR A 101 5.75 -18.58 -2.87
N ASP A 102 6.17 -19.55 -2.07
CA ASP A 102 7.01 -20.67 -2.48
C ASP A 102 6.29 -21.57 -3.47
N SER A 103 4.99 -21.83 -3.31
CA SER A 103 4.22 -22.63 -4.27
C SER A 103 4.12 -21.90 -5.60
N VAL A 104 3.87 -20.60 -5.60
CA VAL A 104 3.79 -19.79 -6.83
C VAL A 104 5.18 -19.60 -7.48
N SER A 105 6.25 -19.45 -6.69
CA SER A 105 7.61 -19.19 -7.16
C SER A 105 8.40 -20.46 -7.53
N ASN A 106 8.20 -21.58 -6.83
CA ASN A 106 8.94 -22.85 -7.00
C ASN A 106 8.23 -23.86 -7.91
N HIS A 107 7.09 -23.55 -8.53
CA HIS A 107 6.41 -24.44 -9.49
C HIS A 107 7.05 -24.49 -10.89
N ILE A 108 8.38 -24.40 -10.89
CA ILE A 108 9.31 -25.11 -11.75
C ILE A 108 9.67 -26.44 -10.99
N THR A 109 8.76 -27.44 -11.03
CA THR A 109 8.73 -28.85 -10.47
C THR A 109 9.99 -29.53 -9.83
N PRO A 110 9.89 -30.55 -8.91
CA PRO A 110 8.89 -31.66 -8.85
C PRO A 110 8.36 -32.23 -7.48
N LEU A 111 7.11 -32.76 -7.52
CA LEU A 111 6.48 -34.01 -6.97
C LEU A 111 6.28 -34.34 -5.44
N PHE A 112 5.01 -34.57 -5.00
CA PHE A 112 4.38 -35.85 -4.49
C PHE A 112 3.28 -35.73 -3.38
N SER A 113 2.13 -36.39 -3.63
CA SER A 113 1.17 -37.16 -2.79
C SER A 113 0.49 -36.59 -1.51
N CYS A 114 -0.86 -36.63 -1.45
CA CYS A 114 -1.63 -36.76 -0.19
C CYS A 114 -2.99 -37.46 -0.35
N ASN A 115 -3.30 -38.33 0.61
CA ASN A 115 -4.60 -38.90 0.93
C ASN A 115 -5.19 -38.15 2.14
N GLY A 116 -6.49 -37.85 2.12
CA GLY A 116 -7.24 -37.42 3.31
C GLY A 116 -8.21 -36.28 3.03
N VAL A 117 -9.51 -36.55 3.16
CA VAL A 117 -10.56 -35.52 3.17
C VAL A 117 -10.68 -34.97 4.58
N ALA A 118 -10.62 -33.66 4.70
CA ALA A 118 -11.11 -32.95 5.85
C ALA A 118 -11.73 -31.62 5.41
N VAL A 119 -12.97 -31.39 5.82
CA VAL A 119 -13.70 -30.13 5.60
C VAL A 119 -13.11 -29.11 6.56
N PHE A 120 -12.13 -28.35 6.07
CA PHE A 120 -11.55 -27.21 6.77
C PHE A 120 -12.02 -25.91 6.12
N ALA A 121 -12.19 -24.84 6.92
CA ALA A 121 -12.19 -23.50 6.38
C ALA A 121 -10.81 -23.27 5.76
N LEU A 122 -10.75 -23.00 4.46
CA LEU A 122 -9.50 -22.81 3.72
C LEU A 122 -9.21 -21.33 3.53
N VAL A 123 -7.93 -21.01 3.37
CA VAL A 123 -7.48 -19.64 3.07
C VAL A 123 -7.67 -19.35 1.58
N SER A 124 -8.36 -18.25 1.27
CA SER A 124 -8.31 -17.61 -0.05
C SER A 124 -7.31 -16.46 0.02
N ALA A 125 -6.30 -16.48 -0.85
CA ALA A 125 -5.19 -15.53 -0.84
C ALA A 125 -5.25 -14.61 -2.05
N SER A 126 -5.15 -13.31 -1.84
CA SER A 126 -4.92 -12.36 -2.93
C SER A 126 -3.44 -12.30 -3.26
N VAL A 127 -3.09 -12.60 -4.51
CA VAL A 127 -1.72 -12.64 -5.01
C VAL A 127 -1.55 -11.69 -6.18
N GLU A 128 -0.38 -11.07 -6.28
CA GLU A 128 0.00 -10.22 -7.41
C GLU A 128 1.12 -10.90 -8.19
N ASN A 129 0.86 -11.29 -9.44
CA ASN A 129 1.89 -11.79 -10.33
C ASN A 129 2.54 -10.61 -11.03
N ILE A 130 3.82 -10.36 -10.74
CA ILE A 130 4.51 -9.15 -11.17
C ILE A 130 5.61 -9.48 -12.17
N TYR A 131 5.63 -8.78 -13.29
CA TYR A 131 6.59 -8.93 -14.38
C TYR A 131 7.15 -7.59 -14.81
N GLU A 132 8.28 -7.60 -15.51
CA GLU A 132 8.83 -6.40 -16.12
C GLU A 132 7.86 -5.78 -17.13
N LEU A 133 7.86 -4.44 -17.23
CA LEU A 133 6.93 -3.69 -18.10
C LEU A 133 6.94 -4.12 -19.56
N GLN A 134 8.12 -4.49 -20.08
CA GLN A 134 8.31 -4.85 -21.49
C GLN A 134 8.09 -6.34 -21.76
N SER A 135 7.65 -7.11 -20.77
CA SER A 135 7.38 -8.54 -20.97
C SER A 135 6.16 -8.76 -21.86
N ASP A 136 6.24 -9.77 -22.74
CA ASP A 136 5.14 -10.21 -23.61
C ASP A 136 4.09 -11.06 -22.84
N ILE A 137 4.10 -11.00 -21.51
CA ILE A 137 3.16 -11.73 -20.67
C ILE A 137 1.76 -11.11 -20.78
N THR A 138 0.74 -11.96 -20.72
CA THR A 138 -0.68 -11.60 -20.73
C THR A 138 -1.41 -12.38 -19.65
N GLU A 139 -2.63 -11.96 -19.32
CA GLU A 139 -3.47 -12.64 -18.34
C GLU A 139 -3.80 -14.07 -18.76
N GLU A 140 -3.99 -14.31 -20.06
CA GLU A 140 -4.23 -15.65 -20.60
C GLU A 140 -3.01 -16.54 -20.37
N LYS A 141 -1.80 -16.04 -20.64
CA LYS A 141 -0.56 -16.79 -20.37
C LYS A 141 -0.37 -17.07 -18.88
N ILE A 142 -0.78 -16.17 -18.00
CA ILE A 142 -0.69 -16.36 -16.54
C ILE A 142 -1.71 -17.39 -16.09
N THR A 143 -2.96 -17.23 -16.49
CA THR A 143 -4.05 -18.16 -16.20
C THR A 143 -3.73 -19.55 -16.76
N GLU A 144 -3.16 -19.62 -17.97
CA GLU A 144 -2.70 -20.85 -18.59
C GLU A 144 -1.49 -21.43 -17.84
N ASN A 145 -0.49 -20.64 -17.46
CA ASN A 145 0.63 -21.13 -16.67
C ASN A 145 0.16 -21.69 -15.33
N ILE A 146 -0.78 -21.04 -14.67
CA ILE A 146 -1.36 -21.51 -13.41
C ILE A 146 -2.22 -22.77 -13.66
N LYS A 147 -3.04 -22.82 -14.72
CA LYS A 147 -3.86 -24.00 -15.05
C LYS A 147 -3.05 -25.21 -15.55
N ASN A 148 -2.09 -25.00 -16.45
CA ASN A 148 -1.33 -26.05 -17.14
C ASN A 148 -0.13 -26.53 -16.33
N LYS A 149 0.42 -25.72 -15.43
CA LYS A 149 1.46 -26.15 -14.48
C LYS A 149 0.88 -26.59 -13.13
N VAL A 150 -0.45 -26.57 -13.04
CA VAL A 150 -1.30 -27.38 -12.15
C VAL A 150 -2.11 -28.43 -12.98
N PRO A 151 -1.49 -29.34 -13.77
CA PRO A 151 -2.23 -30.33 -14.53
C PRO A 151 -2.52 -31.58 -13.68
N GLY A 152 -3.76 -31.69 -13.22
CA GLY A 152 -4.30 -32.80 -12.42
C GLY A 152 -5.83 -32.88 -12.41
N ALA A 153 -6.51 -32.15 -13.29
CA ALA A 153 -7.93 -32.32 -13.59
C ALA A 153 -8.16 -33.51 -14.53
N THR A 154 -7.75 -34.70 -14.08
CA THR A 154 -8.51 -35.94 -14.28
C THR A 154 -8.51 -36.65 -12.94
N PHE A 155 -9.54 -36.38 -12.16
CA PHE A 155 -9.82 -37.09 -10.93
C PHE A 155 -10.48 -38.41 -11.27
N ASN A 156 -9.73 -39.49 -11.23
CA ASN A 156 -10.33 -40.75 -10.83
C ASN A 156 -10.10 -40.86 -9.32
N ASP A 157 -11.12 -40.39 -8.59
CA ASP A 157 -11.41 -40.54 -7.15
C ASP A 157 -10.86 -39.54 -6.11
N CYS A 158 -10.92 -38.22 -6.36
CA CYS A 158 -11.05 -37.24 -5.26
C CYS A 158 -11.83 -35.96 -5.72
N PRO A 159 -13.01 -35.61 -5.18
CA PRO A 159 -13.88 -34.63 -5.88
C PRO A 159 -13.75 -33.15 -5.50
N LEU A 160 -12.79 -32.71 -4.69
CA LEU A 160 -12.89 -31.35 -4.11
C LEU A 160 -11.57 -30.55 -4.10
N LEU A 161 -11.67 -29.39 -4.77
CA LEU A 161 -10.90 -28.15 -4.65
C LEU A 161 -9.57 -28.13 -5.42
N VAL A 162 -9.70 -27.79 -6.71
CA VAL A 162 -8.61 -27.14 -7.45
C VAL A 162 -8.40 -25.77 -6.79
N PRO A 163 -7.16 -25.33 -6.51
CA PRO A 163 -6.89 -23.93 -6.24
C PRO A 163 -7.28 -23.11 -7.48
N SER A 164 -8.48 -22.52 -7.47
CA SER A 164 -8.93 -21.64 -8.54
C SER A 164 -8.17 -20.33 -8.44
N PHE A 165 -7.27 -20.06 -9.38
CA PHE A 165 -6.84 -18.69 -9.62
C PHE A 165 -7.96 -17.96 -10.37
N ILE A 166 -8.54 -16.96 -9.72
CA ILE A 166 -9.52 -16.05 -10.30
C ILE A 166 -8.80 -14.74 -10.52
N ALA A 167 -8.52 -14.42 -11.79
CA ALA A 167 -7.96 -13.12 -12.15
C ALA A 167 -8.90 -12.00 -11.70
N THR A 168 -8.31 -10.92 -11.20
CA THR A 168 -9.00 -9.70 -10.78
C THR A 168 -8.43 -8.51 -11.54
N ASP A 169 -9.18 -7.42 -11.61
CA ASP A 169 -8.71 -6.22 -12.28
C ASP A 169 -7.80 -5.41 -11.36
N LEU A 170 -6.72 -4.87 -11.90
CA LEU A 170 -5.81 -3.99 -11.14
C LEU A 170 -6.52 -2.72 -10.64
N CYS A 171 -7.63 -2.34 -11.27
CA CYS A 171 -8.50 -1.27 -10.82
C CYS A 171 -9.17 -1.56 -9.46
N ASP A 172 -9.33 -2.82 -9.08
CA ASP A 172 -9.90 -3.22 -7.78
C ASP A 172 -8.91 -2.98 -6.63
N SER A 173 -7.62 -2.86 -6.93
CA SER A 173 -6.54 -2.56 -5.97
C SER A 173 -6.37 -1.05 -5.70
N ASN A 174 -7.43 -0.25 -5.85
CA ASN A 174 -7.40 1.21 -5.70
C ASN A 174 -6.32 1.90 -6.56
N ALA A 175 -6.07 1.39 -7.77
CA ALA A 175 -5.01 1.90 -8.64
C ALA A 175 -5.19 3.37 -9.04
N CYS A 176 -6.44 3.83 -9.13
CA CYS A 176 -6.81 5.22 -9.40
C CYS A 176 -7.68 5.78 -8.26
N ASP A 177 -7.62 7.10 -8.06
CA ASP A 177 -8.52 7.79 -7.13
C ASP A 177 -9.97 7.71 -7.63
N SER A 178 -10.80 6.95 -6.91
CA SER A 178 -12.18 6.66 -7.31
C SER A 178 -13.08 7.89 -7.32
N ASN A 179 -12.72 8.97 -6.64
CA ASN A 179 -13.51 10.20 -6.59
C ASN A 179 -13.35 11.05 -7.85
N THR A 180 -12.12 11.20 -8.33
CA THR A 180 -11.76 12.16 -9.39
C THR A 180 -11.44 11.53 -10.73
N THR A 181 -11.29 10.20 -10.77
CA THR A 181 -10.90 9.45 -11.97
C THR A 181 -11.82 8.27 -12.26
N THR A 182 -11.73 7.76 -13.49
CA THR A 182 -12.24 6.47 -13.95
C THR A 182 -11.04 5.58 -14.27
N CYS A 183 -11.06 4.35 -13.77
CA CYS A 183 -10.01 3.37 -14.01
C CYS A 183 -10.40 2.43 -15.16
N GLU A 184 -9.47 2.22 -16.09
CA GLU A 184 -9.59 1.25 -17.17
C GLU A 184 -8.48 0.22 -17.02
N ALA A 185 -8.84 -1.01 -16.66
CA ALA A 185 -7.89 -2.11 -16.58
C ALA A 185 -7.42 -2.51 -17.99
N ARG A 186 -6.17 -2.93 -18.09
CA ARG A 186 -5.50 -3.46 -19.29
C ARG A 186 -4.66 -4.65 -18.86
N SER A 187 -4.18 -5.44 -19.82
CA SER A 187 -3.40 -6.66 -19.54
C SER A 187 -2.13 -6.37 -18.72
N GLY A 188 -2.23 -6.53 -17.40
CA GLY A 188 -1.17 -6.25 -16.43
C GLY A 188 -0.95 -4.76 -16.15
N ASP A 189 -1.81 -3.87 -16.64
CA ASP A 189 -1.64 -2.42 -16.55
C ASP A 189 -3.01 -1.74 -16.34
N PHE A 190 -3.02 -0.43 -16.12
CA PHE A 190 -4.25 0.32 -15.93
C PHE A 190 -4.08 1.76 -16.42
N ASN A 191 -5.18 2.40 -16.75
CA ASN A 191 -5.20 3.80 -17.14
C ASN A 191 -6.23 4.57 -16.32
N CYS A 192 -5.79 5.67 -15.71
CA CYS A 192 -6.69 6.58 -15.00
C CYS A 192 -7.05 7.76 -15.91
N THR A 193 -8.34 7.96 -16.15
CA THR A 193 -8.87 9.11 -16.91
C THR A 193 -9.66 10.02 -15.97
N CYS A 194 -9.51 11.34 -16.13
CA CYS A 194 -10.22 12.28 -15.26
C CYS A 194 -11.72 12.26 -15.52
N LYS A 195 -12.52 12.24 -14.46
CA LYS A 195 -13.96 12.45 -14.55
C LYS A 195 -14.26 13.86 -15.06
N LYS A 196 -15.48 14.06 -15.58
CA LYS A 196 -15.95 15.36 -16.02
C LYS A 196 -15.82 16.39 -14.89
N GLY A 197 -15.24 17.54 -15.19
CA GLY A 197 -14.99 18.60 -14.21
C GLY A 197 -13.63 18.50 -13.50
N TYR A 198 -12.83 17.48 -13.78
CA TYR A 198 -11.46 17.34 -13.27
C TYR A 198 -10.41 17.47 -14.39
N VAL A 199 -9.16 17.76 -14.01
CA VAL A 199 -7.98 17.81 -14.89
C VAL A 199 -6.83 17.01 -14.28
N LYS A 200 -5.93 16.52 -15.13
CA LYS A 200 -4.78 15.74 -14.68
C LYS A 200 -3.94 16.57 -13.70
N SER A 201 -3.57 15.96 -12.59
CA SER A 201 -2.61 16.54 -11.67
C SER A 201 -1.20 16.52 -12.29
N THR A 202 -0.39 17.52 -11.96
CA THR A 202 1.05 17.52 -12.29
C THR A 202 1.86 16.60 -11.38
N TYR A 203 1.29 16.18 -10.25
CA TYR A 203 2.00 15.41 -9.22
C TYR A 203 1.79 13.90 -9.36
N SER A 204 0.68 13.48 -9.97
CA SER A 204 0.34 12.07 -10.10
C SER A 204 -0.63 11.85 -11.24
N THR A 205 -0.46 10.75 -11.95
CA THR A 205 -1.37 10.29 -13.01
C THR A 205 -2.59 9.56 -12.46
N ARG A 206 -2.61 9.23 -11.16
CA ARG A 206 -3.65 8.43 -10.50
C ARG A 206 -4.80 9.25 -9.92
N ILE A 207 -4.61 10.56 -9.80
CA ILE A 207 -5.58 11.49 -9.24
C ILE A 207 -5.72 12.71 -10.14
N CYS A 208 -6.92 13.26 -10.21
CA CYS A 208 -7.20 14.49 -10.92
C CYS A 208 -7.60 15.59 -9.94
N THR A 209 -7.26 16.83 -10.27
CA THR A 209 -7.67 17.99 -9.48
C THR A 209 -8.92 18.59 -10.09
N GLY A 210 -9.81 19.11 -9.25
CA GLY A 210 -11.01 19.80 -9.73
C GLY A 210 -10.60 20.95 -10.65
N LYS A 211 -11.31 21.11 -11.77
CA LYS A 211 -11.17 22.32 -12.58
C LYS A 211 -11.61 23.49 -11.71
N CYS A 212 -10.68 24.37 -11.36
CA CYS A 212 -11.07 25.73 -10.99
C CYS A 212 -11.63 26.38 -12.26
N ASN A 213 -12.95 26.38 -12.40
CA ASN A 213 -13.67 27.17 -13.38
C ASN A 213 -13.42 28.65 -13.06
N SER A 214 -12.38 29.20 -13.71
CA SER A 214 -11.92 30.58 -13.54
C SER A 214 -13.05 31.62 -13.66
N TRP A 215 -14.06 31.36 -14.49
CA TRP A 215 -15.19 32.26 -14.67
C TRP A 215 -16.10 32.38 -13.43
N GLU A 216 -16.18 31.37 -12.54
CA GLU A 216 -16.96 31.51 -11.30
C GLU A 216 -16.27 32.43 -10.30
N LEU A 217 -14.94 32.37 -10.21
CA LEU A 217 -14.18 33.36 -9.45
C LEU A 217 -14.38 34.77 -10.03
N VAL A 218 -14.37 34.90 -11.37
CA VAL A 218 -14.65 36.18 -12.03
C VAL A 218 -16.06 36.68 -11.71
N LEU A 219 -17.10 35.84 -11.73
CA LEU A 219 -18.45 36.24 -11.36
C LEU A 219 -18.57 36.64 -9.89
N VAL A 220 -17.93 35.92 -8.98
CA VAL A 220 -17.92 36.28 -7.55
C VAL A 220 -17.22 37.63 -7.35
N ILE A 221 -16.09 37.86 -8.01
CA ILE A 221 -15.35 39.12 -7.93
C ILE A 221 -16.17 40.26 -8.54
N VAL A 222 -16.65 40.11 -9.76
CA VAL A 222 -17.43 41.15 -10.48
C VAL A 222 -18.73 41.45 -9.74
N GLY A 223 -19.43 40.43 -9.26
CA GLY A 223 -20.65 40.58 -8.46
C GLY A 223 -20.42 41.29 -7.14
N SER A 224 -19.33 40.96 -6.43
CA SER A 224 -18.98 41.62 -5.16
C SER A 224 -18.59 43.09 -5.36
N VAL A 225 -17.83 43.40 -6.41
CA VAL A 225 -17.40 44.77 -6.73
C VAL A 225 -18.59 45.64 -7.16
N LEU A 226 -19.42 45.15 -8.10
CA LEU A 226 -20.60 45.88 -8.56
C LEU A 226 -21.62 46.04 -7.43
N GLY A 227 -21.87 45.00 -6.64
CA GLY A 227 -22.76 45.05 -5.48
C GLY A 227 -22.29 46.05 -4.42
N GLY A 228 -20.99 46.07 -4.13
CA GLY A 228 -20.38 47.05 -3.23
C GLY A 228 -20.53 48.48 -3.74
N LEU A 229 -20.26 48.73 -5.03
CA LEU A 229 -20.41 50.06 -5.64
C LEU A 229 -21.86 50.56 -5.58
N LEU A 230 -22.83 49.67 -5.81
CA LEU A 230 -24.25 49.99 -5.80
C LEU A 230 -24.73 50.31 -4.37
N LEU A 231 -24.26 49.57 -3.37
CA LEU A 231 -24.52 49.88 -1.96
C LEU A 231 -23.93 51.25 -1.55
N ILE A 232 -22.70 51.53 -1.94
CA ILE A 232 -22.05 52.82 -1.62
C ILE A 232 -22.82 53.99 -2.23
N THR A 233 -23.25 53.87 -3.50
CA THR A 233 -24.02 54.93 -4.16
C THR A 233 -25.38 55.14 -3.50
N LEU A 234 -26.09 54.07 -3.12
CA LEU A 234 -27.38 54.16 -2.40
C LEU A 234 -27.25 54.81 -1.02
N ILE A 235 -26.15 54.60 -0.30
CA ILE A 235 -25.91 55.21 1.02
C ILE A 235 -25.46 56.67 0.87
N ALA A 236 -24.62 56.97 -0.11
CA ALA A 236 -24.08 58.31 -0.32
C ALA A 236 -25.11 59.31 -0.89
N LEU A 237 -26.01 58.89 -1.80
CA LEU A 237 -27.03 59.74 -2.40
C LEU A 237 -27.88 60.53 -1.38
N PRO A 238 -28.50 59.90 -0.37
CA PRO A 238 -29.33 60.61 0.61
C PRO A 238 -28.53 61.50 1.56
N LEU A 239 -27.23 61.23 1.78
CA LEU A 239 -26.36 62.09 2.58
C LEU A 239 -25.99 63.38 1.83
N VAL A 240 -25.78 63.28 0.52
CA VAL A 240 -25.50 64.44 -0.34
C VAL A 240 -26.77 65.29 -0.55
N MET A 241 -27.95 64.68 -0.67
CA MET A 241 -29.22 65.40 -0.80
C MET A 241 -29.72 66.08 0.50
N ARG A 242 -29.09 65.79 1.64
CA ARG A 242 -29.42 66.42 2.94
C ARG A 242 -28.54 67.64 3.28
N LYS A 243 -27.68 68.07 2.36
CA LYS A 243 -26.82 69.25 2.48
C LYS A 243 -27.23 70.29 1.45
#